data_AF-A0A1Y6GB14-F1
#
_entry.id   AF-A0A1Y6GB14-F1
#
_cell.length_a   1.000
_cell.length_b   1.000
_cell.length_c   1.000
_cell.angle_alpha   90.00
_cell.angle_beta   90.00
_cell.angle_gamma   90.00
#
_symmetry.space_group_name_H-M   'P 1'
#
loop_
_entity.id
_entity.type
_entity.pdbx_description
1 polymer ?
#
loop_
_entity_poly.entity_id
_entity_poly.type
_entity_poly.pdbx_seq_one_letter_code
_entity_poly.pdbx_strand_id
1 'polypeptide(L)'
;MPTHTDHPASFGQPPQDQPAPQAAPHPRLSEGTTTKSQAERHEALWLSLAALQKDTIALGAKKPNAPVSEALRISAEGLLSDCAAFTRKRNERLPVAAPDLAGLAAQLGQALAALEGWEARHTTWATRFNCRIWTLHSGYRPIMRLHPPAAALNFKRDDTDVIRDKLSRMIRSGERAAYEAGFSAGRAARQGEPPAPSAPEAMAAPTQTYPRLRRLD
;
A
#
# COMPACT_ATOMS: atom_id res chain seq x y z
N MET A 1 61.47 -42.93 -30.14
CA MET A 1 61.12 -43.13 -31.56
C MET A 1 59.60 -43.05 -31.65
N PRO A 2 59.06 -42.25 -32.58
CA PRO A 2 57.77 -41.57 -32.44
C PRO A 2 56.61 -42.40 -33.00
N THR A 3 55.45 -42.33 -32.35
CA THR A 3 54.13 -42.45 -33.02
C THR A 3 53.16 -41.58 -32.25
N HIS A 4 52.87 -40.40 -32.77
CA HIS A 4 51.75 -40.13 -33.67
C HIS A 4 50.46 -39.91 -32.87
N THR A 5 50.11 -38.63 -32.85
CA THR A 5 48.87 -38.01 -32.45
C THR A 5 47.65 -38.70 -33.07
N ASP A 6 46.63 -38.96 -32.25
CA ASP A 6 45.24 -39.02 -32.69
C ASP A 6 44.34 -38.31 -31.66
N HIS A 7 43.65 -37.28 -32.14
CA HIS A 7 42.56 -36.60 -31.44
C HIS A 7 41.29 -37.45 -31.52
N PRO A 8 40.44 -37.41 -30.48
CA PRO A 8 39.01 -37.45 -30.70
C PRO A 8 38.31 -36.15 -30.29
N ALA A 9 37.66 -35.58 -31.30
CA ALA A 9 36.33 -35.00 -31.30
C ALA A 9 35.87 -34.17 -30.10
N SER A 10 35.99 -32.86 -30.29
CA SER A 10 35.13 -31.84 -29.69
C SER A 10 33.66 -32.13 -30.00
N PHE A 11 32.90 -32.51 -28.98
CA PHE A 11 31.44 -32.45 -28.98
C PHE A 11 31.02 -31.41 -27.95
N GLY A 12 30.27 -30.41 -28.43
CA GLY A 12 29.97 -29.17 -27.74
C GLY A 12 29.26 -29.35 -26.40
N GLN A 13 29.71 -28.57 -25.42
CA GLN A 13 28.88 -28.24 -24.26
C GLN A 13 27.65 -27.45 -24.73
N PRO A 14 26.43 -27.80 -24.26
CA PRO A 14 25.29 -26.92 -24.42
C PRO A 14 25.54 -25.63 -23.62
N PRO A 15 25.13 -24.45 -24.12
CA PRO A 15 25.25 -23.21 -23.36
C PRO A 15 24.43 -23.34 -22.07
N GLN A 16 25.14 -23.09 -20.97
CA GLN A 16 24.63 -23.05 -19.61
C GLN A 16 23.39 -22.18 -19.51
N ASP A 17 22.47 -22.66 -18.68
CA ASP A 17 21.26 -22.02 -18.18
C ASP A 17 21.35 -20.48 -18.16
N GLN A 18 20.59 -19.84 -19.05
CA GLN A 18 20.20 -18.46 -18.81
C GLN A 18 19.34 -18.43 -17.55
N PRO A 19 19.71 -17.69 -16.49
CA PRO A 19 18.80 -17.50 -15.38
C PRO A 19 17.58 -16.76 -15.92
N ALA A 20 16.40 -17.37 -15.72
CA ALA A 20 15.10 -16.78 -16.03
C ALA A 20 15.07 -15.31 -15.55
N PRO A 21 14.44 -14.40 -16.30
CA PRO A 21 14.31 -13.01 -15.88
C PRO A 21 13.70 -13.00 -14.48
N GLN A 22 14.52 -12.61 -13.50
CA GLN A 22 14.10 -12.45 -12.12
C GLN A 22 12.91 -11.51 -12.16
N ALA A 23 11.73 -12.08 -11.91
CA ALA A 23 10.53 -11.32 -11.61
C ALA A 23 10.93 -10.28 -10.57
N ALA A 24 10.74 -9.01 -10.91
CA ALA A 24 11.13 -7.89 -10.08
C ALA A 24 10.78 -8.19 -8.62
N PRO A 25 11.70 -7.99 -7.66
CA PRO A 25 11.40 -8.24 -6.28
C PRO A 25 10.17 -7.41 -5.93
N HIS A 26 9.04 -8.09 -5.66
CA HIS A 26 7.93 -7.44 -5.00
C HIS A 26 8.51 -6.74 -3.76
N PRO A 27 8.21 -5.44 -3.53
CA PRO A 27 8.74 -4.74 -2.39
C PRO A 27 8.35 -5.54 -1.15
N ARG A 28 9.33 -6.17 -0.50
CA ARG A 28 9.14 -6.79 0.81
C ARG A 28 8.62 -5.66 1.68
N LEU A 29 7.42 -5.80 2.22
CA LEU A 29 6.81 -4.82 3.11
C LEU A 29 7.83 -4.58 4.22
N SER A 30 8.46 -3.40 4.20
CA SER A 30 9.50 -3.03 5.15
C SER A 30 8.90 -3.14 6.54
N GLU A 31 9.53 -3.93 7.42
CA GLU A 31 9.11 -4.08 8.82
C GLU A 31 8.88 -2.67 9.41
N GLY A 32 7.64 -2.38 9.81
CA GLY A 32 7.23 -1.07 10.33
C GLY A 32 6.36 -0.22 9.40
N THR A 33 5.98 -0.66 8.20
CA THR A 33 4.94 0.03 7.40
C THR A 33 3.53 -0.43 7.75
N THR A 34 2.57 0.51 7.83
CA THR A 34 1.14 0.22 8.05
C THR A 34 0.26 0.76 6.91
N THR A 35 -1.02 0.40 6.88
CA THR A 35 -1.97 0.94 5.90
C THR A 35 -2.68 2.18 6.45
N LYS A 36 -3.15 3.06 5.57
CA LYS A 36 -3.90 4.26 5.99
C LYS A 36 -5.11 3.91 6.87
N SER A 37 -5.87 2.89 6.49
CA SER A 37 -7.06 2.43 7.24
C SER A 37 -6.69 1.90 8.62
N GLN A 38 -5.59 1.15 8.75
CA GLN A 38 -5.11 0.69 10.07
C GLN A 38 -4.67 1.86 10.96
N ALA A 39 -3.95 2.84 10.41
CA ALA A 39 -3.57 4.04 11.15
C ALA A 39 -4.79 4.85 11.63
N GLU A 40 -5.79 5.06 10.78
CA GLU A 40 -7.05 5.74 11.17
C GLU A 40 -7.81 4.98 12.26
N ARG A 41 -7.91 3.65 12.12
CA ARG A 41 -8.56 2.80 13.13
C ARG A 41 -7.81 2.85 14.45
N HIS A 42 -6.47 2.82 14.43
CA HIS A 42 -5.64 2.94 15.62
C HIS A 42 -5.88 4.27 16.33
N GLU A 43 -5.85 5.40 15.59
CA GLU A 43 -6.07 6.72 16.19
C GLU A 43 -7.46 6.86 16.82
N ALA A 44 -8.51 6.41 16.11
CA ALA A 44 -9.86 6.43 16.63
C ALA A 44 -10.00 5.57 17.90
N LEU A 45 -9.43 4.36 17.88
CA LEU A 45 -9.45 3.43 19.00
C LEU A 45 -8.71 3.98 20.22
N TRP A 46 -7.54 4.61 20.01
CA TRP A 46 -6.76 5.23 21.08
C TRP A 46 -7.58 6.33 21.78
N LEU A 47 -8.26 7.20 21.02
CA LEU A 47 -9.08 8.27 21.58
C LEU A 47 -10.26 7.73 22.41
N SER A 48 -10.99 6.75 21.88
CA SER A 48 -12.10 6.11 22.59
C SER A 48 -11.64 5.42 23.87
N LEU A 49 -10.52 4.71 23.82
CA LEU A 49 -9.99 3.98 24.97
C LEU A 49 -9.40 4.91 26.03
N ALA A 50 -8.73 5.99 25.63
CA ALA A 50 -8.21 7.02 26.54
C ALA A 50 -9.34 7.76 27.27
N ALA A 51 -10.43 8.08 26.56
CA ALA A 51 -11.61 8.68 27.18
C ALA A 51 -12.24 7.74 28.21
N LEU A 52 -12.47 6.48 27.85
CA LEU A 52 -13.04 5.48 28.76
C LEU A 52 -12.14 5.23 29.98
N GLN A 53 -10.83 5.18 29.79
CA GLN A 53 -9.87 5.00 30.88
C GLN A 53 -9.96 6.18 31.86
N LYS A 54 -9.99 7.42 31.35
CA LYS A 54 -10.09 8.62 32.19
C LYS A 54 -11.38 8.62 33.02
N ASP A 55 -12.50 8.25 32.43
CA ASP A 55 -13.78 8.15 33.13
C ASP A 55 -13.75 7.05 34.20
N THR A 56 -13.16 5.90 33.87
CA THR A 56 -13.01 4.78 34.80
C THR A 56 -12.09 5.13 35.97
N ILE A 57 -10.98 5.86 35.73
CA ILE A 57 -10.10 6.38 36.79
C ILE A 57 -10.86 7.34 37.70
N ALA A 58 -11.65 8.26 37.13
CA ALA A 58 -12.43 9.21 37.91
C ALA A 58 -13.49 8.52 38.81
N LEU A 59 -14.13 7.46 38.31
CA LEU A 59 -15.05 6.63 39.08
C LEU A 59 -14.31 5.81 40.16
N GLY A 60 -13.20 5.17 39.77
CA GLY A 60 -12.39 4.32 40.64
C GLY A 60 -11.70 5.08 41.77
N ALA A 61 -11.36 6.35 41.58
CA ALA A 61 -10.74 7.19 42.60
C ALA A 61 -11.61 7.33 43.87
N LYS A 62 -12.94 7.25 43.73
CA LYS A 62 -13.88 7.34 44.86
C LYS A 62 -14.17 5.96 45.46
N LYS A 63 -14.26 4.93 44.62
CA LYS A 63 -14.69 3.57 45.02
C LYS A 63 -13.93 2.52 44.19
N PRO A 64 -12.67 2.22 44.54
CA PRO A 64 -11.82 1.36 43.70
C PRO A 64 -12.35 -0.07 43.59
N ASN A 65 -12.87 -0.62 44.69
CA ASN A 65 -13.38 -1.99 44.77
C ASN A 65 -14.87 -2.11 44.37
N ALA A 66 -15.48 -1.05 43.85
CA ALA A 66 -16.87 -1.12 43.41
C ALA A 66 -16.96 -1.96 42.12
N PRO A 67 -18.05 -2.75 41.97
CA PRO A 67 -18.26 -3.53 40.77
C PRO A 67 -18.46 -2.61 39.56
N VAL A 68 -17.92 -3.03 38.43
CA VAL A 68 -18.12 -2.37 37.13
C VAL A 68 -19.59 -2.56 36.71
N SER A 69 -20.25 -1.48 36.28
CA SER A 69 -21.61 -1.59 35.74
C SER A 69 -21.62 -2.39 34.44
N GLU A 70 -22.70 -3.11 34.17
CA GLU A 70 -22.79 -3.99 33.00
C GLU A 70 -22.56 -3.24 31.67
N ALA A 71 -23.14 -2.04 31.54
CA ALA A 71 -22.94 -1.19 30.36
C ALA A 71 -21.47 -0.79 30.17
N LEU A 72 -20.76 -0.47 31.26
CA LEU A 72 -19.34 -0.12 31.24
C LEU A 72 -18.48 -1.34 30.89
N ARG A 73 -18.82 -2.51 31.45
CA ARG A 73 -18.17 -3.79 31.13
C ARG A 73 -18.28 -4.13 29.65
N ILE A 74 -19.49 -4.09 29.08
CA ILE A 74 -19.73 -4.39 27.65
C ILE A 74 -18.93 -3.44 26.76
N SER A 75 -18.95 -2.14 27.07
CA SER A 75 -18.22 -1.13 26.31
C SER A 75 -16.70 -1.35 26.38
N ALA A 76 -16.18 -1.66 27.56
CA ALA A 76 -14.77 -1.95 27.75
C ALA A 76 -14.34 -3.23 27.02
N GLU A 77 -15.10 -4.31 27.10
CA GLU A 77 -14.81 -5.56 26.38
C GLU A 77 -14.84 -5.36 24.86
N GLY A 78 -15.78 -4.57 24.35
CA GLY A 78 -15.81 -4.19 22.94
C GLY A 78 -14.53 -3.50 22.48
N LEU A 79 -14.09 -2.47 23.21
CA LEU A 79 -12.86 -1.74 22.88
C LEU A 79 -11.59 -2.60 23.06
N LEU A 80 -11.54 -3.43 24.11
CA LEU A 80 -10.43 -4.35 24.35
C LEU A 80 -10.34 -5.43 23.26
N SER A 81 -11.48 -5.87 22.73
CA SER A 81 -11.56 -6.77 21.57
C SER A 81 -11.03 -6.08 20.31
N ASP A 82 -11.40 -4.81 20.07
CA ASP A 82 -10.87 -4.04 18.93
C ASP A 82 -9.35 -3.83 19.01
N CYS A 83 -8.79 -3.69 20.21
CA CYS A 83 -7.34 -3.61 20.43
C CYS A 83 -6.60 -4.88 19.99
N ALA A 84 -7.29 -6.02 19.95
CA ALA A 84 -6.66 -7.30 19.63
C ALA A 84 -5.97 -7.29 18.26
N ALA A 85 -6.47 -6.51 17.31
CA ALA A 85 -5.88 -6.38 15.98
C ALA A 85 -4.47 -5.77 15.98
N PHE A 86 -4.09 -5.04 17.02
CA PHE A 86 -2.83 -4.30 17.09
C PHE A 86 -1.84 -4.90 18.10
N THR A 87 -2.36 -5.54 19.15
CA THR A 87 -1.55 -5.91 20.31
C THR A 87 -1.36 -7.41 20.48
N ARG A 88 -2.27 -8.24 19.95
CA ARG A 88 -2.33 -9.67 20.28
C ARG A 88 -1.67 -10.54 19.25
N LYS A 89 -1.17 -11.69 19.74
CA LYS A 89 -0.72 -12.78 18.88
C LYS A 89 -1.94 -13.58 18.41
N ARG A 90 -1.84 -14.16 17.22
CA ARG A 90 -2.88 -15.02 16.66
C ARG A 90 -3.23 -16.14 17.66
N ASN A 91 -4.53 -16.38 17.90
CA ASN A 91 -5.11 -17.40 18.79
C ASN A 91 -5.12 -17.11 20.31
N GLU A 92 -4.93 -15.86 20.72
CA GLU A 92 -5.03 -15.50 22.14
C GLU A 92 -6.51 -15.29 22.56
N ARG A 93 -6.94 -15.84 23.71
CA ARG A 93 -8.34 -15.78 24.20
C ARG A 93 -8.79 -14.35 24.46
N LEU A 94 -9.92 -13.86 23.92
CA LEU A 94 -10.40 -12.48 24.11
C LEU A 94 -10.28 -11.97 25.56
N PRO A 95 -9.80 -10.73 25.77
CA PRO A 95 -9.68 -10.16 27.11
C PRO A 95 -11.07 -9.95 27.73
N VAL A 96 -11.25 -10.46 28.94
CA VAL A 96 -12.46 -10.21 29.75
C VAL A 96 -12.21 -8.98 30.60
N ALA A 97 -13.19 -8.08 30.71
CA ALA A 97 -13.04 -6.88 31.53
C ALA A 97 -12.94 -7.27 33.01
N ALA A 98 -12.05 -6.57 33.73
CA ALA A 98 -11.91 -6.75 35.18
C ALA A 98 -13.25 -6.44 35.89
N PRO A 99 -13.56 -7.17 36.99
CA PRO A 99 -14.84 -7.04 37.68
C PRO A 99 -14.96 -5.76 38.52
N ASP A 100 -13.84 -5.15 38.89
CA ASP A 100 -13.72 -3.97 39.75
C ASP A 100 -13.22 -2.74 38.96
N LEU A 101 -13.60 -1.53 39.40
CA LEU A 101 -13.23 -0.29 38.70
C LEU A 101 -11.71 -0.05 38.68
N ALA A 102 -11.00 -0.38 39.77
CA ALA A 102 -9.55 -0.23 39.83
C ALA A 102 -8.84 -1.19 38.86
N GLY A 103 -9.22 -2.47 38.87
CA GLY A 103 -8.75 -3.46 37.91
C GLY A 103 -9.05 -3.06 36.47
N LEU A 104 -10.24 -2.53 36.20
CA LEU A 104 -10.63 -2.11 34.85
C LEU A 104 -9.78 -0.94 34.36
N ALA A 105 -9.56 0.08 35.22
CA ALA A 105 -8.70 1.21 34.89
C ALA A 105 -7.25 0.76 34.57
N ALA A 106 -6.71 -0.19 35.34
CA ALA A 106 -5.39 -0.76 35.10
C ALA A 106 -5.34 -1.53 33.78
N GLN A 107 -6.36 -2.35 33.50
CA GLN A 107 -6.46 -3.13 32.26
C GLN A 107 -6.55 -2.22 31.02
N LEU A 108 -7.36 -1.16 31.08
CA LEU A 108 -7.45 -0.17 30.00
C LEU A 108 -6.10 0.57 29.82
N GLY A 109 -5.40 0.87 30.91
CA GLY A 109 -4.05 1.45 30.83
C GLY A 109 -3.02 0.54 30.18
N GLN A 110 -3.05 -0.76 30.46
CA GLN A 110 -2.20 -1.74 29.78
C GLN A 110 -2.53 -1.83 28.29
N ALA A 111 -3.81 -1.77 27.92
CA ALA A 111 -4.23 -1.74 26.52
C ALA A 111 -3.74 -0.48 25.78
N LEU A 112 -3.81 0.71 26.39
CA LEU A 112 -3.22 1.94 25.83
C LEU A 112 -1.71 1.80 25.63
N ALA A 113 -0.99 1.33 26.64
CA ALA A 113 0.46 1.16 26.56
C ALA A 113 0.83 0.18 25.43
N ALA A 114 0.06 -0.87 25.23
CA ALA A 114 0.27 -1.82 24.13
C ALA A 114 -0.03 -1.19 22.75
N LEU A 115 -1.07 -0.35 22.64
CA LEU A 115 -1.35 0.43 21.42
C LEU A 115 -0.23 1.42 21.11
N GLU A 116 0.34 2.07 22.12
CA GLU A 116 1.48 2.98 21.97
C GLU A 116 2.74 2.22 21.56
N GLY A 117 2.96 1.02 22.11
CA GLY A 117 4.03 0.13 21.67
C GLY A 117 3.88 -0.28 20.20
N TRP A 118 2.66 -0.52 19.73
CA TRP A 118 2.41 -0.74 18.31
C TRP A 118 2.66 0.52 17.48
N GLU A 119 2.16 1.68 17.91
CA GLU A 119 2.40 2.96 17.25
C GLU A 119 3.89 3.25 17.12
N ALA A 120 4.67 3.03 18.18
CA ALA A 120 6.10 3.29 18.19
C ALA A 120 6.86 2.51 17.11
N ARG A 121 6.39 1.31 16.75
CA ARG A 121 6.96 0.48 15.69
C ARG A 121 6.59 0.90 14.28
N HIS A 122 5.48 1.63 14.10
CA HIS A 122 4.94 2.02 12.79
C HIS A 122 5.01 3.52 12.52
N THR A 123 5.74 4.25 13.37
CA THR A 123 5.86 5.69 13.28
C THR A 123 7.31 6.13 13.38
N THR A 124 7.60 7.23 12.72
CA THR A 124 8.92 7.86 12.73
C THR A 124 8.79 9.34 13.03
N TRP A 125 9.86 9.94 13.54
CA TRP A 125 9.95 11.39 13.68
C TRP A 125 10.35 12.02 12.36
N ALA A 126 9.53 12.92 11.84
CA ALA A 126 9.87 13.68 10.65
C ALA A 126 10.42 15.06 11.04
N THR A 127 11.75 15.22 11.02
CA THR A 127 12.42 16.50 11.31
C THR A 127 11.90 17.64 10.46
N ARG A 128 11.57 17.37 9.19
CA ARG A 128 11.00 18.34 8.25
C ARG A 128 9.70 18.98 8.73
N PHE A 129 8.86 18.19 9.39
CA PHE A 129 7.53 18.61 9.83
C PHE A 129 7.47 18.87 11.34
N ASN A 130 8.57 18.61 12.05
CA ASN A 130 8.67 18.67 13.50
C ASN A 130 7.53 17.87 14.19
N CYS A 131 7.17 16.72 13.62
CA CYS A 131 6.07 15.92 14.12
C CYS A 131 6.29 14.42 13.89
N ARG A 132 5.53 13.62 14.63
CA ARG A 132 5.48 12.17 14.43
C ARG A 132 4.58 11.83 13.25
N ILE A 133 5.03 10.94 12.38
CA ILE A 133 4.31 10.49 11.19
C ILE A 133 4.16 8.96 11.20
N TRP A 134 3.03 8.48 10.69
CA TRP A 134 2.83 7.10 10.27
C TRP A 134 3.67 6.79 9.05
N THR A 135 4.41 5.69 9.11
CA THR A 135 5.10 5.11 7.96
C THR A 135 4.10 4.23 7.21
N LEU A 136 3.58 4.71 6.08
CA LEU A 136 2.55 4.01 5.32
C LEU A 136 3.14 3.30 4.11
N HIS A 137 2.47 2.24 3.64
CA HIS A 137 2.84 1.58 2.39
C HIS A 137 2.79 2.50 1.17
N SER A 138 1.87 3.47 1.17
CA SER A 138 1.66 4.42 0.07
C SER A 138 2.24 5.81 0.32
N GLY A 139 3.04 5.99 1.40
CA GLY A 139 3.64 7.28 1.75
C GLY A 139 3.70 7.50 3.25
N TYR A 140 3.27 8.66 3.71
CA TYR A 140 3.26 8.99 5.13
C TYR A 140 2.03 9.81 5.52
N ARG A 141 1.72 9.84 6.80
CA ARG A 141 0.64 10.67 7.35
C ARG A 141 1.00 11.17 8.75
N PRO A 142 0.83 12.46 9.06
CA PRO A 142 1.02 12.92 10.44
C PRO A 142 -0.04 12.30 11.36
N ILE A 143 0.34 12.02 12.60
CA ILE A 143 -0.59 11.47 13.58
C ILE A 143 -1.46 12.60 14.10
N MET A 144 -2.76 12.56 13.81
CA MET A 144 -3.64 13.72 13.99
C MET A 144 -3.90 14.04 15.45
N ARG A 145 -3.98 13.01 16.31
CA ARG A 145 -4.17 13.19 17.76
C ARG A 145 -3.06 14.00 18.44
N LEU A 146 -1.86 14.08 17.84
CA LEU A 146 -0.72 14.84 18.37
C LEU A 146 -0.71 16.30 17.88
N HIS A 147 -1.80 16.76 17.26
CA HIS A 147 -1.95 18.14 16.77
C HIS A 147 -0.74 18.59 15.92
N PRO A 148 -0.49 17.93 14.77
CA PRO A 148 0.65 18.23 13.95
C PRO A 148 0.61 19.68 13.43
N PRO A 149 1.77 20.32 13.20
CA PRO A 149 1.82 21.66 12.64
C PRO A 149 1.14 21.75 11.27
N ALA A 150 0.57 22.91 10.93
CA ALA A 150 -0.12 23.12 9.65
C ALA A 150 0.75 22.79 8.41
N ALA A 151 2.08 22.96 8.52
CA ALA A 151 3.04 22.59 7.49
C ALA A 151 3.02 21.09 7.14
N ALA A 152 2.77 20.22 8.13
CA ALA A 152 2.65 18.76 7.94
C ALA A 152 1.33 18.37 7.25
N LEU A 153 0.28 19.15 7.47
CA LEU A 153 -1.05 18.91 6.91
C LEU A 153 -1.15 19.32 5.44
N ASN A 154 -0.51 20.43 5.09
CA ASN A 154 -0.59 21.04 3.76
C ASN A 154 0.47 20.53 2.78
N PHE A 155 1.40 19.68 3.23
CA PHE A 155 2.42 19.15 2.35
C PHE A 155 1.79 18.23 1.30
N LYS A 156 2.15 18.41 0.02
CA LYS A 156 1.71 17.53 -1.08
C LYS A 156 2.09 16.10 -0.73
N ARG A 157 1.10 15.31 -0.35
CA ARG A 157 1.27 13.87 -0.08
C ARG A 157 1.78 13.27 -1.38
N ASP A 158 2.83 12.46 -1.33
CA ASP A 158 3.33 11.79 -2.52
C ASP A 158 2.16 11.05 -3.16
N ASP A 159 1.76 11.58 -4.31
CA ASP A 159 0.48 11.35 -4.97
C ASP A 159 0.55 10.03 -5.74
N THR A 160 1.16 9.01 -5.13
CA THR A 160 1.37 7.69 -5.73
C THR A 160 0.03 7.07 -6.14
N ASP A 161 -1.02 7.33 -5.37
CA ASP A 161 -2.39 6.92 -5.69
C ASP A 161 -2.98 7.75 -6.85
N VAL A 162 -2.68 9.06 -6.93
CA VAL A 162 -3.10 9.90 -8.07
C VAL A 162 -2.33 9.54 -9.35
N ILE A 163 -1.05 9.20 -9.24
CA ILE A 163 -0.22 8.69 -10.35
C ILE A 163 -0.75 7.33 -10.79
N ARG A 164 -1.07 6.43 -9.86
CA ARG A 164 -1.69 5.13 -10.16
C ARG A 164 -3.06 5.29 -10.82
N ASP A 165 -3.90 6.20 -10.34
CA ASP A 165 -5.21 6.50 -10.94
C ASP A 165 -5.08 7.13 -12.32
N LYS A 166 -4.07 7.99 -12.52
CA LYS A 166 -3.77 8.57 -13.83
C LYS A 166 -3.29 7.50 -14.80
N LEU A 167 -2.39 6.61 -14.37
CA LEU A 167 -1.89 5.50 -15.17
C LEU A 167 -3.02 4.52 -15.52
N SER A 168 -3.87 4.18 -14.56
CA SER A 168 -5.03 3.30 -14.76
C SER A 168 -6.03 3.90 -15.76
N ARG A 169 -6.26 5.22 -15.70
CA ARG A 169 -7.08 5.93 -16.70
C ARG A 169 -6.45 5.92 -18.08
N MET A 170 -5.13 6.10 -18.18
CA MET A 170 -4.42 6.05 -19.46
C MET A 170 -4.49 4.66 -20.11
N ILE A 171 -4.29 3.60 -19.34
CA ILE A 171 -4.38 2.21 -19.83
C ILE A 171 -5.78 1.94 -20.39
N ARG A 172 -6.83 2.23 -19.61
CA ARG A 172 -8.22 2.04 -20.06
C ARG A 172 -8.58 2.88 -21.30
N SER A 173 -8.03 4.10 -21.39
CA SER A 173 -8.22 4.96 -22.55
C SER A 173 -7.55 4.38 -23.80
N GLY A 174 -6.35 3.82 -23.65
CA GLY A 174 -5.63 3.17 -24.75
C GLY A 174 -6.34 1.91 -25.24
N GLU A 175 -6.83 1.08 -24.32
CA GLU A 175 -7.61 -0.12 -24.65
C GLU A 175 -8.88 0.20 -25.45
N ARG A 176 -9.63 1.24 -25.05
CA ARG A 176 -10.81 1.70 -25.79
C ARG A 176 -10.45 2.19 -27.19
N ALA A 177 -9.40 2.99 -27.33
CA ALA A 177 -8.96 3.49 -28.63
C ALA A 177 -8.50 2.36 -29.56
N ALA A 178 -7.77 1.37 -29.03
CA ALA A 178 -7.37 0.18 -29.78
C ALA A 178 -8.57 -0.67 -30.21
N TYR A 179 -9.56 -0.84 -29.32
CA TYR A 179 -10.81 -1.52 -29.65
C TYR A 179 -11.57 -0.80 -30.77
N GLU A 180 -11.72 0.53 -30.68
CA GLU A 180 -12.41 1.33 -31.70
C GLU A 180 -11.67 1.32 -33.05
N ALA A 181 -10.34 1.41 -33.03
CA ALA A 181 -9.51 1.28 -34.22
C ALA A 181 -9.66 -0.11 -34.86
N GLY A 182 -9.61 -1.19 -34.07
CA GLY A 182 -9.84 -2.55 -34.56
C GLY A 182 -11.27 -2.77 -35.10
N PHE A 183 -12.27 -2.21 -34.42
CA PHE A 183 -13.67 -2.30 -34.84
C PHE A 183 -13.94 -1.54 -36.16
N SER A 184 -13.37 -0.34 -36.30
CA SER A 184 -13.48 0.46 -37.52
C SER A 184 -12.72 -0.18 -38.69
N ALA A 185 -11.50 -0.67 -38.47
CA ALA A 185 -10.74 -1.43 -39.47
C ALA A 185 -11.49 -2.71 -39.90
N GLY A 186 -12.11 -3.42 -38.95
CA GLY A 186 -12.94 -4.59 -39.25
C GLY A 186 -14.20 -4.26 -40.05
N ARG A 187 -14.81 -3.07 -39.84
CA ARG A 187 -15.91 -2.59 -40.70
C ARG A 187 -15.43 -2.24 -42.10
N ALA A 188 -14.30 -1.53 -42.22
CA ALA A 188 -13.72 -1.17 -43.51
C ALA A 188 -13.36 -2.41 -44.34
N ALA A 189 -12.77 -3.45 -43.71
CA ALA A 189 -12.44 -4.70 -44.37
C ALA A 189 -13.68 -5.49 -44.86
N ARG A 190 -14.83 -5.35 -44.19
CA ARG A 190 -16.11 -5.96 -44.61
C ARG A 190 -16.83 -5.18 -45.70
N GLN A 191 -16.56 -3.88 -45.83
CA GLN A 191 -17.12 -3.05 -46.91
C GLN A 191 -16.42 -3.29 -48.25
N GLY A 192 -15.25 -3.93 -48.25
CA GLY A 192 -14.57 -4.39 -49.46
C GLY A 192 -13.96 -3.25 -50.27
N GLU A 193 -12.82 -3.54 -50.88
CA GLU A 193 -12.19 -2.70 -51.89
C GLU A 193 -13.17 -2.53 -53.07
N PRO A 194 -13.47 -1.30 -53.53
CA PRO A 194 -14.31 -1.12 -54.71
C PRO A 194 -13.62 -1.82 -55.89
N PRO A 195 -14.36 -2.56 -56.76
CA PRO A 195 -13.75 -3.18 -57.92
C PRO A 195 -13.08 -2.11 -58.77
N ALA A 196 -11.79 -2.31 -59.04
CA ALA A 196 -10.94 -1.35 -59.73
C ALA A 196 -11.54 -0.94 -61.10
N PRO A 197 -11.74 0.36 -61.36
CA PRO A 197 -11.74 0.84 -62.72
C PRO A 197 -10.28 0.81 -63.22
N SER A 198 -10.08 0.09 -64.31
CA SER A 198 -8.85 -0.02 -65.11
C SER A 198 -7.98 1.25 -65.11
N ALA A 199 -6.71 1.09 -64.72
CA ALA A 199 -5.68 2.11 -64.90
C ALA A 199 -5.47 2.43 -66.40
N PRO A 200 -4.97 3.63 -66.74
CA PRO A 200 -3.52 3.81 -66.64
C PRO A 200 -3.04 5.19 -66.15
N GLU A 201 -1.78 5.16 -65.71
CA GLU A 201 -0.77 6.21 -65.77
C GLU A 201 -0.81 7.42 -64.81
N ALA A 202 0.16 7.36 -63.88
CA ALA A 202 1.27 8.31 -63.76
C ALA A 202 1.27 9.32 -62.59
N MET A 203 2.42 9.27 -61.92
CA MET A 203 3.15 10.35 -61.21
C MET A 203 2.96 10.59 -59.70
N ALA A 204 4.12 10.41 -59.05
CA ALA A 204 4.69 11.20 -57.95
C ALA A 204 4.19 10.95 -56.51
N ALA A 205 5.00 10.21 -55.76
CA ALA A 205 5.11 10.37 -54.31
C ALA A 205 5.81 11.70 -53.96
N PRO A 206 5.48 12.32 -52.81
CA PRO A 206 6.55 12.59 -51.87
C PRO A 206 6.19 12.35 -50.39
N THR A 207 7.03 11.50 -49.77
CA THR A 207 7.80 11.75 -48.54
C THR A 207 7.07 12.06 -47.22
N GLN A 208 6.84 11.00 -46.44
CA GLN A 208 6.56 11.07 -45.02
C GLN A 208 7.80 11.57 -44.26
N THR A 209 7.73 12.79 -43.72
CA THR A 209 8.79 13.40 -42.91
C THR A 209 8.57 13.04 -41.43
N TYR A 210 9.46 12.22 -40.85
CA TYR A 210 9.49 11.99 -39.40
C TYR A 210 10.48 12.96 -38.73
N PRO A 211 10.14 13.58 -37.60
CA PRO A 211 11.06 14.45 -36.88
C PRO A 211 12.16 13.61 -36.21
N ARG A 212 13.42 13.87 -36.55
CA ARG A 212 14.57 13.28 -35.85
C ARG A 212 14.77 13.96 -34.50
N LEU A 213 14.81 13.17 -33.43
CA LEU A 213 15.21 13.60 -32.10
C LEU A 213 16.67 14.09 -32.15
N ARG A 214 16.87 15.39 -31.90
CA ARG A 214 18.19 15.99 -31.66
C ARG A 214 18.79 15.34 -30.41
N ARG A 215 19.93 14.67 -30.56
CA ARG A 215 20.83 14.40 -29.44
C ARG A 215 21.39 15.74 -28.96
N LEU A 216 21.27 15.97 -27.65
CA LEU A 216 21.99 17.00 -26.91
C LEU A 216 23.41 16.46 -26.68
N ASP A 217 24.40 17.21 -27.16
CA ASP A 217 25.75 17.20 -26.59
C ASP A 217 25.76 18.06 -25.31
#